data_AF-A0A1Y2ET84-F1
#
_entry.id   AF-A0A1Y2ET84-F1
#
_cell.length_a   1.000
_cell.length_b   1.000
_cell.length_c   1.000
_cell.angle_alpha   90.00
_cell.angle_beta   90.00
_cell.angle_gamma   90.00
#
_symmetry.space_group_name_H-M   'P 1'
#
loop_
_entity.id
_entity.type
_entity.pdbx_description
1 polymer ?
#
loop_
_entity_poly.entity_id
_entity_poly.type
_entity_poly.pdbx_seq_one_letter_code
_entity_poly.pdbx_strand_id
1 'polypeptide(L)'
;MTVPSYSEAMESQIKRHPKLHRKAKRAVKQFVHSFRFKDRLHLHRKRDDRPLLSTETRQGITTIPLPAAPSITTPFDGSHWPSYPVDQAKRQKLANLISEKLDEAEARGESGEEVEKTLREEVFTKVLKSSTLHLTRRVLGDESENYVQSIGDTILGLQARIDVQMKLFLDKARKIMPSMTDKDLKRAATNVWPCLCFQLLCDMEPDLTDPIVGMSMLYPLTDDLVDDPKLSKEQKASFLRRFGDLVATGKGMHDGSQKERDIWNIFRMIEKNTSRLRFPLTYRSLNDLLTAQADSRVQFGGNKFGLPIPSFVAVWEVTVRKGALSILSDAYIVKGRLTDEEASFAAHFGALTQYLNDGRGLKSDLEEGQYTPFNMAMTWGPDCMDTVMGYALTHFFETFSHEEHLSICRQNPKKLAFMATMFSFLSFKLFEAVAINQEAFTRAFLDKIEEISPLPLDLMQRLWSMQYKENSNAEILPGMHSE
;
A
#
# COMPACT_ATOMS: atom_id res chain seq x y z
N MET A 1 -44.34 -17.52 -15.54
CA MET A 1 -43.40 -16.39 -15.69
C MET A 1 -42.06 -16.86 -15.16
N THR A 2 -41.18 -17.28 -16.06
CA THR A 2 -39.86 -17.80 -15.76
C THR A 2 -38.91 -16.64 -15.45
N VAL A 3 -38.24 -16.72 -14.30
CA VAL A 3 -37.15 -15.81 -13.92
C VAL A 3 -35.99 -16.05 -14.88
N PRO A 4 -35.42 -15.03 -15.54
CA PRO A 4 -34.29 -15.23 -16.45
C PRO A 4 -33.10 -15.81 -15.68
N SER A 5 -32.41 -16.78 -16.28
CA SER A 5 -31.15 -17.27 -15.71
C SER A 5 -30.08 -16.19 -15.78
N TYR A 6 -29.17 -16.17 -14.81
CA TYR A 6 -28.06 -15.23 -14.65
C TYR A 6 -27.22 -15.02 -15.93
N SER A 7 -27.28 -15.97 -16.86
CA SER A 7 -26.62 -15.97 -18.18
C SER A 7 -27.19 -14.95 -19.18
N GLU A 8 -28.51 -14.77 -19.22
CA GLU A 8 -29.17 -13.97 -20.29
C GLU A 8 -29.04 -12.45 -20.07
N ALA A 9 -28.81 -12.01 -18.83
CA ALA A 9 -28.47 -10.62 -18.52
C ALA A 9 -27.00 -10.27 -18.88
N MET A 10 -26.15 -11.29 -19.04
CA MET A 10 -24.71 -11.15 -19.28
C MET A 10 -24.39 -10.92 -20.77
N GLU A 11 -25.10 -11.59 -21.68
CA GLU A 11 -24.80 -11.54 -23.13
C GLU A 11 -25.07 -10.19 -23.80
N SER A 12 -25.99 -9.39 -23.27
CA SER A 12 -26.34 -8.06 -23.80
C SER A 12 -25.27 -6.98 -23.53
N GLN A 13 -24.33 -7.21 -22.60
CA GLN A 13 -23.31 -6.22 -22.20
C GLN A 13 -21.90 -6.43 -22.80
N ILE A 14 -21.69 -7.50 -23.56
CA ILE A 14 -20.36 -8.02 -23.98
C ILE A 14 -19.56 -7.11 -24.94
N LYS A 15 -20.11 -6.01 -25.47
CA LYS A 15 -19.52 -5.33 -26.64
C LYS A 15 -18.63 -4.10 -26.46
N ARG A 16 -18.20 -3.66 -25.26
CA ARG A 16 -17.38 -2.42 -25.17
C ARG A 16 -16.44 -2.27 -23.95
N HIS A 17 -15.11 -2.27 -24.20
CA HIS A 17 -14.14 -1.17 -23.90
C HIS A 17 -12.82 -1.52 -23.15
N PRO A 18 -11.64 -1.15 -23.71
CA PRO A 18 -10.31 -1.19 -23.06
C PRO A 18 -10.02 0.00 -22.11
N LYS A 19 -11.00 0.45 -21.32
CA LYS A 19 -10.99 1.76 -20.61
C LYS A 19 -10.50 1.73 -19.14
N LEU A 20 -10.19 0.58 -18.56
CA LEU A 20 -9.80 0.47 -17.13
C LEU A 20 -8.43 1.09 -16.82
N HIS A 21 -7.39 0.80 -17.62
CA HIS A 21 -6.06 1.42 -17.48
C HIS A 21 -6.14 2.96 -17.49
N ARG A 22 -6.86 3.51 -18.48
CA ARG A 22 -7.00 4.96 -18.66
C ARG A 22 -7.82 5.60 -17.54
N LYS A 23 -8.80 4.90 -16.96
CA LYS A 23 -9.60 5.42 -15.84
C LYS A 23 -8.81 5.46 -14.53
N ALA A 24 -8.06 4.41 -14.20
CA ALA A 24 -7.21 4.39 -13.00
C ALA A 24 -6.09 5.44 -13.08
N LYS A 25 -5.36 5.48 -14.21
CA LYS A 25 -4.31 6.49 -14.46
C LYS A 25 -4.87 7.91 -14.46
N ARG A 26 -6.06 8.13 -15.03
CA ARG A 26 -6.76 9.43 -14.93
C ARG A 26 -7.23 9.73 -13.52
N ALA A 27 -7.71 8.76 -12.75
CA ALA A 27 -8.17 8.97 -11.39
C ALA A 27 -7.02 9.42 -10.49
N VAL A 28 -5.87 8.73 -10.53
CA VAL A 28 -4.67 9.12 -9.77
C VAL A 28 -4.14 10.47 -10.24
N LYS A 29 -4.01 10.68 -11.57
CA LYS A 29 -3.51 11.96 -12.12
C LYS A 29 -4.46 13.14 -11.85
N GLN A 30 -5.77 12.95 -11.98
CA GLN A 30 -6.78 13.96 -11.65
C GLN A 30 -6.81 14.21 -10.15
N PHE A 31 -6.65 13.18 -9.32
CA PHE A 31 -6.54 13.32 -7.88
C PHE A 31 -5.34 14.20 -7.50
N VAL A 32 -4.12 13.87 -7.95
CA VAL A 32 -2.90 14.66 -7.70
C VAL A 32 -3.05 16.10 -8.22
N HIS A 33 -3.58 16.30 -9.43
CA HIS A 33 -3.81 17.66 -9.96
C HIS A 33 -4.89 18.43 -9.19
N SER A 34 -5.98 17.79 -8.79
CA SER A 34 -7.09 18.42 -8.04
C SER A 34 -6.69 18.79 -6.62
N PHE A 35 -5.76 18.03 -6.03
CA PHE A 35 -5.16 18.34 -4.74
C PHE A 35 -4.48 19.72 -4.81
N ARG A 36 -3.74 19.99 -5.89
CA ARG A 36 -3.00 21.25 -6.11
C ARG A 36 -3.81 22.41 -6.72
N PHE A 37 -4.75 22.15 -7.62
CA PHE A 37 -5.46 23.22 -8.35
C PHE A 37 -6.36 24.06 -7.43
N LYS A 38 -6.90 23.46 -6.36
CA LYS A 38 -7.68 24.18 -5.33
C LYS A 38 -6.83 25.20 -4.54
N ASP A 39 -5.51 25.08 -4.54
CA ASP A 39 -4.63 25.99 -3.78
C ASP A 39 -4.36 27.32 -4.50
N ARG A 40 -4.48 27.38 -5.84
CA ARG A 40 -4.38 28.67 -6.57
C ARG A 40 -5.59 29.56 -6.35
N LEU A 41 -6.72 29.02 -5.89
CA LEU A 41 -7.97 29.75 -5.63
C LEU A 41 -8.13 30.23 -4.18
N HIS A 42 -7.20 29.91 -3.27
CA HIS A 42 -7.31 30.28 -1.84
C HIS A 42 -6.24 31.26 -1.34
N LEU A 43 -5.37 31.78 -2.21
CA LEU A 43 -4.42 32.84 -1.84
C LEU A 43 -4.94 34.28 -2.03
N HIS A 44 -6.15 34.48 -2.55
CA HIS A 44 -6.79 35.79 -2.62
C HIS A 44 -8.29 35.72 -2.31
N ARG A 45 -8.65 35.86 -1.03
CA ARG A 45 -9.89 36.56 -0.66
C ARG A 45 -9.73 37.20 0.73
N LYS A 46 -9.84 38.52 0.74
CA LYS A 46 -9.87 39.38 1.92
C LYS A 46 -11.05 38.98 2.82
N ARG A 47 -10.84 39.20 4.13
CA ARG A 47 -11.83 39.30 5.21
C ARG A 47 -13.24 39.63 4.71
N ASP A 48 -14.19 38.77 5.06
CA ASP A 48 -15.57 39.21 5.24
C ASP A 48 -16.16 38.38 6.40
N ASP A 49 -16.44 39.05 7.51
CA ASP A 49 -16.97 38.50 8.75
C ASP A 49 -18.47 38.22 8.59
N ARG A 50 -18.86 36.97 8.28
CA ARG A 50 -20.24 36.49 8.47
C ARG A 50 -20.27 35.02 8.95
N PRO A 51 -21.25 34.63 9.78
CA PRO A 51 -21.29 33.31 10.39
C PRO A 51 -21.69 32.26 9.35
N LEU A 52 -20.84 31.26 9.14
CA LEU A 52 -21.10 30.10 8.28
C LEU A 52 -21.97 29.08 9.03
N LEU A 53 -23.27 29.34 9.13
CA LEU A 53 -24.29 28.32 9.39
C LEU A 53 -25.54 28.64 8.56
N SER A 54 -25.62 28.05 7.37
CA SER A 54 -26.91 27.74 6.75
C SER A 54 -26.84 26.37 6.06
N THR A 55 -27.87 25.59 6.29
CA THR A 55 -28.00 24.15 6.07
C THR A 55 -28.32 23.74 4.62
N GLU A 56 -27.87 24.48 3.60
CA GLU A 56 -28.36 24.30 2.21
C GLU A 56 -27.30 24.03 1.13
N THR A 57 -26.11 23.51 1.47
CA THR A 57 -25.11 23.16 0.44
C THR A 57 -24.75 21.67 0.41
N ARG A 58 -25.77 20.79 0.48
CA ARG A 58 -25.63 19.34 0.24
C ARG A 58 -26.03 18.88 -1.17
N GLN A 59 -26.24 19.79 -2.11
CA GLN A 59 -26.51 19.46 -3.51
C GLN A 59 -25.46 20.12 -4.40
N GLY A 60 -24.49 19.32 -4.85
CA GLY A 60 -23.39 19.80 -5.67
C GLY A 60 -22.39 18.74 -6.15
N ILE A 61 -22.61 17.46 -5.84
CA ILE A 61 -21.99 16.36 -6.60
C ILE A 61 -23.08 15.86 -7.53
N THR A 62 -23.11 16.42 -8.75
CA THR A 62 -23.86 15.84 -9.86
C THR A 62 -23.52 14.36 -9.95
N THR A 63 -24.56 13.53 -9.85
CA THR A 63 -24.55 12.10 -10.08
C THR A 63 -23.83 11.80 -11.39
N ILE A 64 -22.58 11.33 -11.29
CA ILE A 64 -21.88 10.71 -12.42
C ILE A 64 -22.64 9.40 -12.70
N PRO A 65 -23.15 9.16 -13.92
CA PRO A 65 -23.88 7.94 -14.21
C PRO A 65 -22.97 6.73 -13.94
N LEU A 66 -23.45 5.84 -13.06
CA LEU A 66 -22.78 4.59 -12.71
C LEU A 66 -22.61 3.73 -13.97
N PRO A 67 -21.38 3.31 -14.34
CA PRO A 67 -21.22 2.29 -15.36
C PRO A 67 -21.69 0.94 -14.81
N ALA A 68 -22.38 0.17 -15.63
CA ALA A 68 -22.71 -1.23 -15.34
C ALA A 68 -21.44 -2.08 -15.13
N ALA A 69 -21.61 -3.24 -14.50
CA ALA A 69 -20.54 -4.20 -14.23
C ALA A 69 -19.68 -4.48 -15.49
N PRO A 70 -18.35 -4.50 -15.38
CA PRO A 70 -17.49 -4.71 -16.55
C PRO A 70 -17.58 -6.15 -17.06
N SER A 71 -17.82 -6.32 -18.36
CA SER A 71 -17.48 -7.55 -19.08
C SER A 71 -15.96 -7.57 -19.32
N ILE A 72 -15.22 -8.32 -18.50
CA ILE A 72 -13.77 -8.51 -18.66
C ILE A 72 -13.58 -9.61 -19.72
N THR A 73 -13.51 -9.25 -21.00
CA THR A 73 -13.47 -10.21 -22.12
C THR A 73 -12.17 -10.21 -22.91
N THR A 74 -11.17 -9.42 -22.50
CA THR A 74 -9.84 -9.50 -23.12
C THR A 74 -8.90 -10.20 -22.13
N PRO A 75 -8.49 -11.45 -22.40
CA PRO A 75 -7.48 -12.12 -21.59
C PRO A 75 -6.23 -11.24 -21.49
N PHE A 76 -5.63 -11.23 -20.32
CA PHE A 76 -4.35 -10.56 -20.12
C PHE A 76 -3.27 -11.24 -20.99
N ASP A 77 -2.86 -10.58 -22.08
CA ASP A 77 -1.90 -11.17 -23.02
C ASP A 77 -0.43 -10.95 -22.63
N GLY A 78 -0.15 -10.12 -21.62
CA GLY A 78 1.20 -9.87 -21.11
C GLY A 78 2.19 -9.28 -22.11
N SER A 79 1.75 -8.93 -23.32
CA SER A 79 2.61 -8.50 -24.43
C SER A 79 3.34 -7.17 -24.17
N HIS A 80 2.82 -6.39 -23.23
CA HIS A 80 3.39 -5.11 -22.79
C HIS A 80 4.17 -5.20 -21.48
N TRP A 81 4.23 -6.38 -20.86
CA TRP A 81 5.09 -6.54 -19.70
C TRP A 81 6.55 -6.49 -20.12
N PRO A 82 7.40 -5.83 -19.33
CA PRO A 82 8.80 -5.79 -19.66
C PRO A 82 9.33 -7.23 -19.66
N SER A 83 10.06 -7.60 -20.70
CA SER A 83 10.86 -8.80 -20.68
C SER A 83 11.96 -8.58 -19.64
N TYR A 84 11.75 -9.10 -18.43
CA TYR A 84 12.79 -9.22 -17.43
C TYR A 84 13.36 -10.62 -17.59
N PRO A 85 14.34 -10.84 -18.49
CA PRO A 85 14.98 -12.14 -18.56
C PRO A 85 15.68 -12.36 -17.22
N VAL A 86 15.04 -13.13 -16.35
CA VAL A 86 15.70 -13.67 -15.19
C VAL A 86 16.77 -14.61 -15.74
N ASP A 87 18.02 -14.40 -15.32
CA ASP A 87 19.11 -15.31 -15.63
C ASP A 87 18.75 -16.68 -15.05
N GLN A 88 18.22 -17.57 -15.89
CA GLN A 88 17.63 -18.83 -15.44
C GLN A 88 18.67 -19.71 -14.73
N ALA A 89 19.95 -19.62 -15.11
CA ALA A 89 21.02 -20.34 -14.43
C ALA A 89 21.28 -19.79 -13.03
N LYS A 90 21.35 -18.46 -12.86
CA LYS A 90 21.47 -17.83 -11.53
C LYS A 90 20.25 -18.08 -10.66
N ARG A 91 19.05 -18.00 -11.25
CA ARG A 91 17.79 -18.31 -10.58
C ARG A 91 17.77 -19.74 -10.08
N GLN A 92 18.10 -20.72 -10.92
CA GLN A 92 18.11 -22.12 -10.52
C GLN A 92 19.13 -22.37 -9.40
N LYS A 93 20.32 -21.77 -9.49
CA LYS A 93 21.33 -21.87 -8.44
C LYS A 93 20.83 -21.28 -7.11
N LEU A 94 20.16 -20.14 -7.15
CA LEU A 94 19.56 -19.51 -5.97
C LEU A 94 18.41 -20.35 -5.41
N ALA A 95 17.53 -20.86 -6.27
CA ALA A 95 16.43 -21.73 -5.86
C ALA A 95 16.92 -23.01 -5.17
N ASN A 96 17.96 -23.65 -5.71
CA ASN A 96 18.57 -24.84 -5.10
C ASN A 96 19.13 -24.53 -3.71
N LEU A 97 19.89 -23.43 -3.57
CA LEU A 97 20.44 -23.00 -2.29
C LEU A 97 19.35 -22.75 -1.25
N ILE A 98 18.27 -22.07 -1.64
CA ILE A 98 17.14 -21.79 -0.75
C ILE A 98 16.45 -23.09 -0.36
N SER A 99 16.16 -23.96 -1.32
CA SER A 99 15.51 -25.24 -1.03
C SER A 99 16.33 -26.06 -0.05
N GLU A 100 17.65 -26.16 -0.25
CA GLU A 100 18.56 -26.84 0.68
C GLU A 100 18.50 -26.23 2.09
N LYS A 101 18.49 -24.90 2.20
CA LYS A 101 18.39 -24.21 3.49
C LYS A 101 17.04 -24.41 4.17
N LEU A 102 15.96 -24.50 3.40
CA LEU A 102 14.64 -24.82 3.93
C LEU A 102 14.57 -26.26 4.42
N ASP A 103 15.11 -27.20 3.64
CA ASP A 103 15.16 -28.62 4.02
C ASP A 103 15.98 -28.80 5.31
N GLU A 104 17.13 -28.12 5.41
CA GLU A 104 17.96 -28.08 6.62
C GLU A 104 17.20 -27.53 7.84
N ALA A 105 16.50 -26.40 7.66
CA ALA A 105 15.76 -25.76 8.74
C ALA A 105 14.58 -26.59 9.22
N GLU A 106 13.81 -27.17 8.29
CA GLU A 106 12.72 -28.10 8.61
C GLU A 106 13.24 -29.33 9.35
N ALA A 107 14.41 -29.86 8.95
CA ALA A 107 15.05 -30.97 9.65
C ALA A 107 15.52 -30.62 11.07
N ARG A 108 15.90 -29.35 11.30
CA ARG A 108 16.29 -28.84 12.62
C ARG A 108 15.10 -28.41 13.49
N GLY A 109 13.89 -28.33 12.93
CA GLY A 109 12.72 -27.78 13.61
C GLY A 109 12.89 -26.30 13.95
N GLU A 110 13.64 -25.57 13.13
CA GLU A 110 13.85 -24.12 13.30
C GLU A 110 12.54 -23.38 13.13
N SER A 111 12.40 -22.31 13.91
CA SER A 111 11.26 -21.41 13.77
C SER A 111 11.30 -20.69 12.42
N GLY A 112 10.13 -20.31 11.89
CA GLY A 112 10.03 -19.56 10.62
C GLY A 112 10.82 -18.24 10.62
N GLU A 113 11.05 -17.68 11.81
CA GLU A 113 11.80 -16.44 12.06
C GLU A 113 13.32 -16.62 11.86
N GLU A 114 13.89 -17.74 12.31
CA GLU A 114 15.32 -18.09 12.11
C GLU A 114 15.64 -18.37 10.65
N VAL A 115 14.71 -19.03 9.96
CA VAL A 115 14.79 -19.31 8.53
C VAL A 115 14.69 -18.03 7.72
N GLU A 116 13.74 -17.14 8.05
CA GLU A 116 13.62 -15.83 7.41
C GLU A 116 14.89 -14.99 7.58
N LYS A 117 15.48 -14.96 8.77
CA LYS A 117 16.73 -14.23 9.03
C LYS A 117 17.86 -14.72 8.13
N THR A 118 18.07 -16.03 8.07
CA THR A 118 19.09 -16.67 7.22
C THR A 118 18.87 -16.38 5.74
N LEU A 119 17.61 -16.45 5.29
CA LEU A 119 17.25 -16.17 3.90
C LEU A 119 17.34 -14.67 3.56
N ARG A 120 17.04 -13.76 4.50
CA ARG A 120 17.23 -12.32 4.29
C ARG A 120 18.68 -11.98 4.01
N GLU A 121 19.60 -12.50 4.80
CA GLU A 121 21.02 -12.18 4.65
C GLU A 121 21.56 -12.68 3.30
N GLU A 122 21.18 -13.87 2.85
CA GLU A 122 21.74 -14.48 1.65
C GLU A 122 20.91 -14.32 0.36
N VAL A 123 19.59 -14.47 0.44
CA VAL A 123 18.68 -14.44 -0.72
C VAL A 123 18.33 -13.02 -1.08
N PHE A 124 17.91 -12.24 -0.09
CA PHE A 124 17.46 -10.87 -0.34
C PHE A 124 18.59 -10.04 -0.92
N THR A 125 19.81 -10.17 -0.38
CA THR A 125 21.02 -9.52 -0.92
C THR A 125 21.32 -9.92 -2.37
N LYS A 126 21.11 -11.20 -2.74
CA LYS A 126 21.36 -11.70 -4.11
C LYS A 126 20.26 -11.27 -5.09
N VAL A 127 18.99 -11.35 -4.70
CA VAL A 127 17.83 -10.88 -5.49
C VAL A 127 17.87 -9.36 -5.66
N LEU A 128 18.22 -8.63 -4.60
CA LEU A 128 18.47 -7.20 -4.63
C LEU A 128 19.53 -6.85 -5.66
N LYS A 129 20.67 -7.55 -5.67
CA LYS A 129 21.76 -7.29 -6.63
C LYS A 129 21.30 -7.47 -8.08
N SER A 130 20.54 -8.52 -8.40
CA SER A 130 20.06 -8.76 -9.77
C SER A 130 19.02 -7.73 -10.23
N SER A 131 18.07 -7.39 -9.36
CA SER A 131 16.98 -6.46 -9.69
C SER A 131 17.45 -5.00 -9.66
N THR A 132 18.41 -4.67 -8.79
CA THR A 132 19.09 -3.36 -8.75
C THR A 132 19.81 -3.08 -10.06
N LEU A 133 20.52 -4.07 -10.61
CA LEU A 133 21.26 -3.91 -11.85
C LEU A 133 20.36 -3.50 -13.02
N HIS A 134 19.10 -3.97 -13.08
CA HIS A 134 18.19 -3.63 -14.17
C HIS A 134 17.67 -2.18 -14.10
N LEU A 135 17.14 -1.74 -12.96
CA LEU A 135 16.72 -0.35 -12.78
C LEU A 135 17.90 0.61 -12.96
N THR A 136 19.07 0.23 -12.47
CA THR A 136 20.30 0.99 -12.64
C THR A 136 20.71 1.06 -14.12
N ARG A 137 20.65 -0.04 -14.89
CA ARG A 137 20.91 -0.03 -16.34
C ARG A 137 19.91 0.82 -17.12
N ARG A 138 18.62 0.77 -16.77
CA ARG A 138 17.59 1.58 -17.45
C ARG A 138 17.75 3.09 -17.22
N VAL A 139 18.29 3.48 -16.06
CA VAL A 139 18.40 4.89 -15.66
C VAL A 139 19.79 5.47 -15.91
N LEU A 140 20.84 4.68 -15.70
CA LEU A 140 22.25 5.10 -15.81
C LEU A 140 22.95 4.55 -17.07
N GLY A 141 22.29 3.69 -17.86
CA GLY A 141 22.92 3.03 -19.00
C GLY A 141 23.96 1.97 -18.60
N ASP A 142 24.84 1.62 -19.54
CA ASP A 142 25.81 0.53 -19.41
C ASP A 142 26.93 0.80 -18.37
N GLU A 143 27.12 2.04 -17.90
CA GLU A 143 28.10 2.40 -16.87
C GLU A 143 27.74 1.90 -15.45
N SER A 144 26.59 1.24 -15.31
CA SER A 144 25.99 0.85 -14.04
C SER A 144 26.64 -0.35 -13.33
N GLU A 145 27.37 -1.23 -14.02
CA GLU A 145 27.90 -2.47 -13.42
C GLU A 145 28.91 -2.23 -12.30
N ASN A 146 29.87 -1.32 -12.51
CA ASN A 146 30.83 -0.92 -11.48
C ASN A 146 30.16 -0.19 -10.32
N TYR A 147 29.04 0.49 -10.60
CA TYR A 147 28.25 1.22 -9.61
C TYR A 147 27.50 0.25 -8.68
N VAL A 148 26.91 -0.82 -9.20
CA VAL A 148 26.11 -1.82 -8.45
C VAL A 148 26.90 -2.53 -7.35
N GLN A 149 28.20 -2.75 -7.52
CA GLN A 149 29.01 -3.38 -6.48
C GLN A 149 29.22 -2.46 -5.26
N SER A 150 29.50 -1.17 -5.49
CA SER A 150 29.61 -0.15 -4.44
C SER A 150 28.28 0.21 -3.77
N ILE A 151 27.18 0.03 -4.51
CA ILE A 151 25.81 0.21 -4.04
C ILE A 151 25.43 -0.85 -3.00
N GLY A 152 25.88 -2.09 -3.14
CA GLY A 152 25.48 -3.19 -2.25
C GLY A 152 25.72 -2.89 -0.77
N ASP A 153 26.93 -2.45 -0.42
CA ASP A 153 27.29 -2.09 0.95
C ASP A 153 26.54 -0.84 1.42
N THR A 154 26.30 0.10 0.50
CA THR A 154 25.50 1.30 0.79
C THR A 154 24.04 0.93 1.10
N ILE A 155 23.41 0.03 0.33
CA ILE A 155 22.05 -0.44 0.57
C ILE A 155 21.95 -1.17 1.91
N LEU A 156 22.88 -2.08 2.19
CA LEU A 156 22.91 -2.80 3.47
C LEU A 156 23.07 -1.84 4.64
N GLY A 157 23.93 -0.83 4.50
CA GLY A 157 24.06 0.24 5.49
C GLY A 157 22.78 1.07 5.66
N LEU A 158 22.08 1.40 4.57
CA LEU A 158 20.79 2.12 4.64
C LEU A 158 19.70 1.27 5.28
N GLN A 159 19.61 -0.02 4.94
CA GLN A 159 18.64 -0.95 5.53
C GLN A 159 18.89 -1.12 7.03
N ALA A 160 20.14 -1.33 7.44
CA ALA A 160 20.49 -1.44 8.85
C ALA A 160 20.07 -0.19 9.65
N ARG A 161 20.15 0.99 9.04
CA ARG A 161 19.70 2.24 9.66
C ARG A 161 18.18 2.33 9.78
N ILE A 162 17.43 1.86 8.78
CA ILE A 162 15.97 1.73 8.89
C ILE A 162 15.64 0.75 10.03
N ASP A 163 16.30 -0.40 10.09
CA ASP A 163 16.03 -1.43 11.10
C ASP A 163 16.23 -0.89 12.53
N VAL A 164 17.25 -0.07 12.75
CA VAL A 164 17.44 0.64 14.03
C VAL A 164 16.26 1.54 14.36
N GLN A 165 15.77 2.33 13.40
CA GLN A 165 14.60 3.20 13.62
C GLN A 165 13.31 2.41 13.87
N MET A 166 13.14 1.27 13.20
CA MET A 166 12.00 0.36 13.42
C MET A 166 11.99 -0.24 14.84
N LYS A 167 13.16 -0.64 15.35
CA LYS A 167 13.30 -1.09 16.75
C LYS A 167 12.99 0.03 17.73
N LEU A 168 13.54 1.23 17.51
CA LEU A 168 13.26 2.42 18.32
C LEU A 168 11.76 2.76 18.33
N PHE A 169 11.05 2.53 17.23
CA PHE A 169 9.61 2.74 17.16
C PHE A 169 8.86 1.83 18.12
N LEU A 170 9.15 0.52 18.10
CA LEU A 170 8.48 -0.44 18.98
C LEU A 170 8.65 -0.07 20.46
N ASP A 171 9.88 0.28 20.87
CA ASP A 171 10.18 0.68 22.24
C ASP A 171 9.44 1.97 22.64
N LYS A 172 9.39 2.94 21.73
CA LYS A 172 8.74 4.23 21.97
C LYS A 172 7.22 4.08 22.01
N ALA A 173 6.63 3.32 21.08
CA ALA A 173 5.20 3.06 21.00
C ALA A 173 4.70 2.31 22.25
N ARG A 174 5.44 1.30 22.73
CA ARG A 174 5.15 0.59 24.00
C ARG A 174 5.13 1.52 25.22
N LYS A 175 6.03 2.50 25.28
CA LYS A 175 6.07 3.50 26.36
C LYS A 175 4.92 4.49 26.28
N ILE A 176 4.55 4.92 25.07
CA ILE A 176 3.48 5.89 24.84
C ILE A 176 2.11 5.28 25.13
N MET A 177 1.89 4.03 24.70
CA MET A 177 0.61 3.35 24.86
C MET A 177 0.81 1.90 25.32
N PRO A 178 1.05 1.67 26.62
CA PRO A 178 1.27 0.31 27.16
C PRO A 178 0.08 -0.64 26.99
N SER A 179 -1.11 -0.11 26.71
CA SER A 179 -2.33 -0.89 26.45
C SER A 179 -2.43 -1.43 25.02
N MET A 180 -1.60 -0.97 24.08
CA MET A 180 -1.62 -1.43 22.69
C MET A 180 -1.03 -2.84 22.60
N THR A 181 -1.72 -3.74 21.89
CA THR A 181 -1.29 -5.14 21.77
C THR A 181 -0.05 -5.27 20.87
N ASP A 182 0.73 -6.34 21.00
CA ASP A 182 1.86 -6.59 20.10
C ASP A 182 1.43 -6.69 18.63
N LYS A 183 0.23 -7.23 18.36
CA LYS A 183 -0.36 -7.25 17.02
C LYS A 183 -0.56 -5.84 16.48
N ASP A 184 -1.11 -4.94 17.28
CA ASP A 184 -1.35 -3.56 16.90
C ASP A 184 -0.07 -2.74 16.76
N LEU A 185 0.95 -3.01 17.58
CA LEU A 185 2.27 -2.41 17.46
C LEU A 185 2.96 -2.82 16.16
N LYS A 186 2.89 -4.11 15.80
CA LYS A 186 3.39 -4.61 14.51
C LYS A 186 2.64 -3.96 13.35
N ARG A 187 1.31 -3.87 13.41
CA ARG A 187 0.48 -3.15 12.44
C ARG A 187 0.81 -1.66 12.36
N ALA A 188 1.09 -0.99 13.47
CA ALA A 188 1.50 0.41 13.48
C ALA A 188 2.83 0.61 12.76
N ALA A 189 3.77 -0.28 13.01
CA ALA A 189 5.11 -0.19 12.45
C ALA A 189 5.14 -0.39 10.92
N THR A 190 4.17 -1.08 10.33
CA THR A 190 4.08 -1.18 8.86
C THR A 190 3.90 0.19 8.19
N ASN A 191 3.41 1.20 8.91
CA ASN A 191 3.31 2.60 8.45
C ASN A 191 4.59 3.42 8.69
N VAL A 192 5.50 2.94 9.56
CA VAL A 192 6.79 3.62 9.80
C VAL A 192 7.74 3.38 8.64
N TRP A 193 7.80 2.16 8.13
CA TRP A 193 8.75 1.79 7.07
C TRP A 193 8.62 2.65 5.81
N PRO A 194 7.41 2.93 5.27
CA PRO A 194 7.26 3.85 4.14
C PRO A 194 7.75 5.27 4.44
N CYS A 195 7.55 5.78 5.67
CA CYS A 195 8.07 7.09 6.09
C CYS A 195 9.60 7.13 6.02
N LEU A 196 10.28 6.11 6.54
CA LEU A 196 11.74 6.01 6.52
C LEU A 196 12.28 5.84 5.10
N CYS A 197 11.59 5.06 4.26
CA CYS A 197 11.91 4.95 2.84
C CYS A 197 11.80 6.30 2.14
N PHE A 198 10.76 7.06 2.45
CA PHE A 198 10.54 8.37 1.85
C PHE A 198 11.59 9.39 2.29
N GLN A 199 12.03 9.35 3.55
CA GLN A 199 13.18 10.15 4.01
C GLN A 199 14.40 9.93 3.11
N LEU A 200 14.77 8.68 2.85
CA LEU A 200 15.90 8.35 1.97
C LEU A 200 15.69 8.84 0.53
N LEU A 201 14.50 8.64 -0.03
CA LEU A 201 14.15 9.15 -1.37
C LEU A 201 14.18 10.68 -1.45
N CYS A 202 14.07 11.38 -0.32
CA CYS A 202 14.12 12.83 -0.21
C CYS A 202 15.47 13.38 0.27
N ASP A 203 16.56 12.59 0.26
CA ASP A 203 17.90 13.00 0.76
C ASP A 203 17.90 13.37 2.25
N MET A 204 17.01 12.75 3.02
CA MET A 204 16.95 12.86 4.47
C MET A 204 17.52 11.59 5.10
N GLU A 205 18.16 11.75 6.25
CA GLU A 205 18.59 10.60 7.03
C GLU A 205 17.38 9.91 7.69
N PRO A 206 17.36 8.56 7.79
CA PRO A 206 16.31 7.86 8.50
C PRO A 206 16.29 8.30 9.97
N ASP A 207 15.18 8.91 10.38
CA ASP A 207 15.00 9.43 11.74
C ASP A 207 13.54 9.30 12.17
N LEU A 208 13.33 8.65 13.30
CA LEU A 208 12.03 8.41 13.89
C LEU A 208 11.51 9.65 14.64
N THR A 209 11.00 10.61 13.89
CA THR A 209 10.40 11.83 14.43
C THR A 209 9.06 11.58 15.14
N ASP A 210 8.68 12.46 16.09
CA ASP A 210 7.38 12.32 16.77
C ASP A 210 6.18 12.32 15.81
N PRO A 211 6.14 13.10 14.71
CA PRO A 211 5.07 13.00 13.73
C PRO A 211 4.96 11.63 13.05
N ILE A 212 6.09 10.97 12.74
CA ILE A 212 6.09 9.61 12.18
C ILE A 212 5.54 8.61 13.20
N VAL A 213 5.97 8.70 14.46
CA VAL A 213 5.45 7.85 15.55
C VAL A 213 3.94 8.06 15.72
N GLY A 214 3.52 9.32 15.83
CA GLY A 214 2.13 9.70 16.03
C GLY A 214 1.25 9.19 14.88
N MET A 215 1.64 9.47 13.63
CA MET A 215 0.87 9.03 12.47
C MET A 215 0.76 7.50 12.39
N SER A 216 1.88 6.81 12.59
CA SER A 216 1.92 5.35 12.52
C SER A 216 1.04 4.67 13.58
N MET A 217 0.99 5.24 14.79
CA MET A 217 0.11 4.77 15.86
C MET A 217 -1.37 5.16 15.67
N LEU A 218 -1.67 6.23 14.92
CA LEU A 218 -3.06 6.65 14.65
C LEU A 218 -3.81 5.66 13.77
N TYR A 219 -3.17 5.06 12.77
CA TYR A 219 -3.80 4.10 11.86
C TYR A 219 -4.55 2.98 12.60
N PRO A 220 -3.88 2.13 13.41
CA PRO A 220 -4.57 1.04 14.11
C PRO A 220 -5.68 1.54 15.04
N LEU A 221 -5.45 2.65 15.75
CA LEU A 221 -6.42 3.19 16.72
C LEU A 221 -7.69 3.73 16.04
N THR A 222 -7.53 4.40 14.91
CA THR A 222 -8.64 4.97 14.15
C THR A 222 -9.40 3.88 13.40
N ASP A 223 -8.70 2.94 12.77
CA ASP A 223 -9.31 1.78 12.10
C ASP A 223 -10.11 0.94 13.11
N ASP A 224 -9.55 0.66 14.30
CA ASP A 224 -10.25 -0.12 15.33
C ASP A 224 -11.56 0.53 15.78
N LEU A 225 -11.67 1.87 15.79
CA LEU A 225 -12.94 2.55 16.06
C LEU A 225 -13.88 2.56 14.86
N VAL A 226 -13.35 2.77 13.66
CA VAL A 226 -14.15 2.83 12.42
C VAL A 226 -14.74 1.46 12.10
N ASP A 227 -14.04 0.39 12.43
CA ASP A 227 -14.40 -0.99 12.10
C ASP A 227 -15.08 -1.73 13.26
N ASP A 228 -15.08 -1.20 14.49
CA ASP A 228 -15.70 -1.85 15.67
C ASP A 228 -17.18 -2.23 15.39
N PRO A 229 -17.54 -3.52 15.33
CA PRO A 229 -18.91 -3.94 15.06
C PRO A 229 -19.89 -3.59 16.19
N LYS A 230 -19.38 -3.26 17.40
CA LYS A 230 -20.20 -2.87 18.55
C LYS A 230 -20.64 -1.40 18.50
N LEU A 231 -20.00 -0.57 17.68
CA LEU A 231 -20.35 0.84 17.54
C LEU A 231 -21.42 1.03 16.45
N SER A 232 -22.44 1.82 16.77
CA SER A 232 -23.49 2.19 15.81
C SER A 232 -22.92 3.06 14.68
N LYS A 233 -23.62 3.12 13.54
CA LYS A 233 -23.25 4.00 12.42
C LYS A 233 -23.15 5.46 12.85
N GLU A 234 -24.05 5.89 13.72
CA GLU A 234 -24.11 7.24 14.28
C GLU A 234 -22.92 7.52 15.20
N GLN A 235 -22.52 6.56 16.05
CA GLN A 235 -21.35 6.70 16.91
C GLN A 235 -20.08 6.87 16.08
N LYS A 236 -19.89 6.01 15.06
CA LYS A 236 -18.73 6.08 14.17
C LYS A 236 -18.71 7.37 13.36
N ALA A 237 -19.85 7.81 12.82
CA ALA A 237 -19.97 9.07 12.09
C ALA A 237 -19.71 10.28 13.00
N SER A 238 -20.16 10.22 14.25
CA SER A 238 -19.95 11.26 15.26
C SER A 238 -18.47 11.38 15.63
N PHE A 239 -17.78 10.25 15.81
CA PHE A 239 -16.33 10.20 15.99
C PHE A 239 -15.58 10.80 14.78
N LEU A 240 -15.84 10.29 13.57
CA LEU A 240 -15.17 10.75 12.35
C LEU A 240 -15.36 12.25 12.12
N ARG A 241 -16.54 12.80 12.42
CA ARG A 241 -16.79 14.24 12.37
C ARG A 241 -15.94 14.99 13.39
N ARG A 242 -15.98 14.60 14.67
CA ARG A 242 -15.17 15.26 15.72
C ARG A 242 -13.67 15.20 15.42
N PHE A 243 -13.19 14.05 14.98
CA PHE A 243 -11.78 13.86 14.68
C PHE A 243 -11.37 14.61 13.41
N GLY A 244 -12.18 14.56 12.34
CA GLY A 244 -11.97 15.37 11.14
C GLY A 244 -11.95 16.87 11.44
N ASP A 245 -12.87 17.37 12.28
CA ASP A 245 -12.89 18.77 12.72
C ASP A 245 -11.60 19.14 13.48
N LEU A 246 -11.10 18.25 14.35
CA LEU A 246 -9.81 18.44 15.01
C LEU A 246 -8.65 18.45 13.99
N VAL A 247 -8.61 17.49 13.07
CA VAL A 247 -7.55 17.41 12.06
C VAL A 247 -7.56 18.65 11.17
N ALA A 248 -8.73 19.17 10.79
CA ALA A 248 -8.86 20.36 9.97
C ALA A 248 -8.52 21.66 10.71
N THR A 249 -8.99 21.81 11.94
CA THR A 249 -8.97 23.12 12.64
C THR A 249 -7.95 23.23 13.77
N GLY A 250 -7.46 22.10 14.28
CA GLY A 250 -6.68 22.01 15.53
C GLY A 250 -7.51 22.25 16.79
N LYS A 251 -8.84 22.39 16.66
CA LYS A 251 -9.77 22.59 17.77
C LYS A 251 -10.68 21.37 17.85
N GLY A 252 -10.72 20.70 19.00
CA GLY A 252 -11.57 19.54 19.23
C GLY A 252 -12.12 19.54 20.65
N MET A 253 -13.32 18.97 20.82
CA MET A 253 -13.96 18.83 22.13
C MET A 253 -13.30 17.68 22.91
N HIS A 254 -13.15 17.86 24.22
CA HIS A 254 -12.47 16.92 25.13
C HIS A 254 -13.42 15.93 25.82
N ASP A 255 -14.66 15.82 25.34
CA ASP A 255 -15.74 15.06 25.97
C ASP A 255 -15.95 13.64 25.41
N GLY A 256 -15.05 13.16 24.54
CA GLY A 256 -15.14 11.79 23.99
C GLY A 256 -14.76 10.69 24.98
N SER A 257 -14.91 9.44 24.52
CA SER A 257 -14.50 8.24 25.26
C SER A 257 -12.99 8.22 25.55
N GLN A 258 -12.54 7.32 26.43
CA GLN A 258 -11.10 7.16 26.69
C GLN A 258 -10.32 6.85 25.40
N LYS A 259 -10.85 5.99 24.52
CA LYS A 259 -10.24 5.68 23.22
C LYS A 259 -10.06 6.91 22.35
N GLU A 260 -11.06 7.80 22.31
CA GLU A 260 -10.94 9.06 21.55
C GLU A 260 -9.88 9.97 22.17
N ARG A 261 -9.80 10.04 23.51
CA ARG A 261 -8.73 10.78 24.22
C ARG A 261 -7.35 10.27 23.88
N ASP A 262 -7.18 8.96 23.77
CA ASP A 262 -5.92 8.36 23.39
C ASP A 262 -5.54 8.74 21.95
N ILE A 263 -6.49 8.66 21.00
CA ILE A 263 -6.30 9.12 19.62
C ILE A 263 -5.91 10.60 19.56
N TRP A 264 -6.57 11.46 20.34
CA TRP A 264 -6.23 12.88 20.38
C TRP A 264 -4.84 13.15 20.95
N ASN A 265 -4.44 12.42 21.98
CA ASN A 265 -3.09 12.54 22.55
C ASN A 265 -2.01 12.12 21.56
N ILE A 266 -2.24 11.03 20.81
CA ILE A 266 -1.34 10.60 19.73
C ILE A 266 -1.31 11.65 18.61
N PHE A 267 -2.45 12.18 18.18
CA PHE A 267 -2.51 13.21 17.15
C PHE A 267 -1.74 14.49 17.53
N ARG A 268 -1.75 14.89 18.81
CA ARG A 268 -0.97 16.04 19.28
C ARG A 268 0.54 15.87 19.11
N MET A 269 1.05 14.64 19.03
CA MET A 269 2.47 14.42 18.72
C MET A 269 2.83 14.92 17.31
N ILE A 270 1.90 14.81 16.37
CA ILE A 270 2.04 15.38 15.02
C ILE A 270 2.01 16.91 15.11
N GLU A 271 1.02 17.46 15.81
CA GLU A 271 0.81 18.92 15.89
C GLU A 271 1.96 19.66 16.56
N LYS A 272 2.60 19.05 17.56
CA LYS A 272 3.71 19.65 18.30
C LYS A 272 4.87 20.05 17.39
N ASN A 273 5.15 19.25 16.37
CA ASN A 273 6.31 19.44 15.49
C ASN A 273 5.93 19.82 14.05
N THR A 274 4.63 19.82 13.71
CA THR A 274 4.14 20.11 12.35
C THR A 274 3.29 21.37 12.35
N SER A 275 3.87 22.54 12.08
CA SER A 275 3.08 23.78 12.07
C SER A 275 2.00 23.78 10.98
N ARG A 276 0.73 23.93 11.37
CA ARG A 276 -0.43 24.06 10.46
C ARG A 276 -0.28 25.21 9.45
N LEU A 277 0.31 26.33 9.89
CA LEU A 277 0.54 27.49 9.03
C LEU A 277 1.62 27.22 7.99
N ARG A 278 2.66 26.46 8.34
CA ARG A 278 3.79 26.17 7.43
C ARG A 278 3.53 24.98 6.51
N PHE A 279 2.75 24.01 6.99
CA PHE A 279 2.49 22.71 6.35
C PHE A 279 0.98 22.40 6.28
N PRO A 280 0.17 23.26 5.65
CA PRO A 280 -1.28 23.04 5.57
C PRO A 280 -1.65 21.77 4.81
N LEU A 281 -0.82 21.35 3.84
CA LEU A 281 -1.07 20.16 3.03
C LEU A 281 -0.97 18.86 3.83
N THR A 282 -0.16 18.82 4.89
CA THR A 282 -0.10 17.67 5.80
C THR A 282 -1.47 17.45 6.46
N TYR A 283 -2.08 18.49 6.99
CA TYR A 283 -3.40 18.37 7.65
C TYR A 283 -4.52 18.10 6.66
N ARG A 284 -4.42 18.68 5.45
CA ARG A 284 -5.36 18.40 4.38
C ARG A 284 -5.30 16.94 3.93
N SER A 285 -4.10 16.38 3.71
CA SER A 285 -3.95 14.98 3.31
C SER A 285 -4.45 14.03 4.40
N LEU A 286 -4.18 14.33 5.68
CA LEU A 286 -4.72 13.56 6.80
C LEU A 286 -6.25 13.59 6.84
N ASN A 287 -6.87 14.74 6.63
CA ASN A 287 -8.33 14.85 6.60
C ASN A 287 -8.93 14.10 5.39
N ASP A 288 -8.27 14.18 4.23
CA ASP A 288 -8.69 13.45 3.03
C ASP A 288 -8.54 11.92 3.24
N LEU A 289 -7.48 11.47 3.91
CA LEU A 289 -7.29 10.07 4.30
C LEU A 289 -8.39 9.59 5.25
N LEU A 290 -8.74 10.37 6.28
CA LEU A 290 -9.85 10.04 7.18
C LEU A 290 -11.18 9.92 6.43
N THR A 291 -11.39 10.77 5.42
CA THR A 291 -12.56 10.68 4.54
C THR A 291 -12.51 9.40 3.72
N ALA A 292 -11.35 9.02 3.16
CA ALA A 292 -11.19 7.78 2.42
C ALA A 292 -11.39 6.52 3.29
N GLN A 293 -10.94 6.53 4.55
CA GLN A 293 -11.25 5.49 5.53
C GLN A 293 -12.74 5.42 5.84
N ALA A 294 -13.43 6.56 5.98
CA ALA A 294 -14.88 6.56 6.18
C ALA A 294 -15.62 5.95 4.98
N ASP A 295 -15.16 6.25 3.76
CA ASP A 295 -15.71 5.75 2.51
C ASP A 295 -15.41 4.26 2.29
N SER A 296 -14.32 3.72 2.86
CA SER A 296 -13.93 2.32 2.70
C SER A 296 -14.95 1.34 3.27
N ARG A 297 -15.96 1.83 4.00
CA ARG A 297 -17.15 1.06 4.38
C ARG A 297 -17.88 0.43 3.20
N VAL A 298 -17.76 1.02 2.00
CA VAL A 298 -18.30 0.41 0.78
C VAL A 298 -17.70 -0.96 0.48
N GLN A 299 -16.54 -1.29 1.06
CA GLN A 299 -15.90 -2.60 0.93
C GLN A 299 -16.57 -3.67 1.78
N PHE A 300 -17.48 -3.35 2.71
CA PHE A 300 -18.16 -4.36 3.52
C PHE A 300 -19.53 -4.70 2.95
N GLY A 301 -19.86 -6.00 2.87
CA GLY A 301 -21.11 -6.45 2.26
C GLY A 301 -21.43 -7.93 2.51
N GLY A 302 -22.45 -8.43 1.79
CA GLY A 302 -22.81 -9.84 1.79
C GLY A 302 -23.55 -10.31 3.04
N ASN A 303 -23.72 -11.63 3.16
CA ASN A 303 -24.55 -12.27 4.18
C ASN A 303 -24.12 -11.92 5.61
N LYS A 304 -22.81 -11.76 5.86
CA LYS A 304 -22.26 -11.44 7.18
C LYS A 304 -22.76 -10.10 7.71
N PHE A 305 -22.99 -9.13 6.83
CA PHE A 305 -23.50 -7.81 7.19
C PHE A 305 -24.98 -7.61 6.83
N GLY A 306 -25.62 -8.57 6.16
CA GLY A 306 -26.98 -8.41 5.61
C GLY A 306 -27.07 -7.27 4.59
N LEU A 307 -25.97 -7.03 3.86
CA LEU A 307 -25.85 -5.93 2.90
C LEU A 307 -25.65 -6.48 1.47
N PRO A 308 -26.01 -5.72 0.43
CA PRO A 308 -25.68 -6.08 -0.94
C PRO A 308 -24.17 -6.24 -1.14
N ILE A 309 -23.77 -7.11 -2.07
CA ILE A 309 -22.39 -7.17 -2.55
C ILE A 309 -22.05 -5.82 -3.21
N PRO A 310 -20.94 -5.16 -2.86
CA PRO A 310 -20.61 -3.86 -3.42
C PRO A 310 -20.20 -3.94 -4.89
N SER A 311 -20.33 -2.82 -5.61
CA SER A 311 -19.88 -2.76 -7.01
C SER A 311 -18.35 -2.75 -7.09
N PHE A 312 -17.78 -3.45 -8.10
CA PHE A 312 -16.34 -3.46 -8.34
C PHE A 312 -15.73 -2.06 -8.44
N VAL A 313 -16.41 -1.16 -9.14
CA VAL A 313 -15.89 0.19 -9.42
C VAL A 313 -15.74 1.00 -8.13
N ALA A 314 -16.72 0.91 -7.22
CA ALA A 314 -16.65 1.59 -5.94
C ALA A 314 -15.54 1.00 -5.04
N VAL A 315 -15.41 -0.32 -5.02
CA VAL A 315 -14.34 -1.02 -4.29
C VAL A 315 -12.96 -0.64 -4.86
N TRP A 316 -12.79 -0.67 -6.18
CA TRP A 316 -11.55 -0.26 -6.84
C TRP A 316 -11.18 1.19 -6.54
N GLU A 317 -12.14 2.11 -6.67
CA GLU A 317 -11.90 3.53 -6.42
C GLU A 317 -11.42 3.78 -5.00
N VAL A 318 -12.07 3.18 -4.01
CA VAL A 318 -11.71 3.40 -2.60
C VAL A 318 -10.39 2.70 -2.24
N THR A 319 -10.12 1.50 -2.76
CA THR A 319 -8.82 0.82 -2.62
C THR A 319 -7.69 1.73 -3.10
N VAL A 320 -7.80 2.26 -4.32
CA VAL A 320 -6.75 3.12 -4.89
C VAL A 320 -6.62 4.42 -4.12
N ARG A 321 -7.73 5.08 -3.78
CA ARG A 321 -7.73 6.38 -3.11
C ARG A 321 -7.22 6.28 -1.67
N LYS A 322 -7.67 5.28 -0.90
CA LYS A 322 -7.22 5.04 0.49
C LYS A 322 -5.72 4.73 0.50
N GLY A 323 -5.26 3.82 -0.35
CA GLY A 323 -3.84 3.51 -0.49
C GLY A 323 -3.01 4.73 -0.86
N ALA A 324 -3.41 5.47 -1.90
CA ALA A 324 -2.68 6.66 -2.34
C ALA A 324 -2.61 7.75 -1.26
N LEU A 325 -3.70 8.01 -0.54
CA LEU A 325 -3.75 8.99 0.53
C LEU A 325 -2.94 8.59 1.77
N SER A 326 -2.80 7.28 2.03
CA SER A 326 -2.00 6.76 3.14
C SER A 326 -0.55 7.23 3.00
N ILE A 327 0.12 6.82 1.93
CA ILE A 327 1.53 7.16 1.71
C ILE A 327 1.73 8.62 1.33
N LEU A 328 0.77 9.27 0.65
CA LEU A 328 0.85 10.71 0.41
C LEU A 328 0.83 11.50 1.73
N SER A 329 0.03 11.07 2.71
CA SER A 329 0.00 11.69 4.03
C SER A 329 1.31 11.47 4.78
N ASP A 330 1.86 10.25 4.72
CA ASP A 330 3.16 9.92 5.28
C ASP A 330 4.27 10.81 4.69
N ALA A 331 4.27 10.99 3.36
CA ALA A 331 5.22 11.86 2.67
C ALA A 331 5.12 13.33 3.13
N TYR A 332 3.90 13.86 3.32
CA TYR A 332 3.70 15.20 3.88
C TYR A 332 4.05 15.29 5.37
N ILE A 333 3.92 14.21 6.14
CA ILE A 333 4.38 14.14 7.53
C ILE A 333 5.91 14.20 7.58
N VAL A 334 6.58 13.47 6.69
CA VAL A 334 8.04 13.39 6.61
C VAL A 334 8.66 14.73 6.19
N LYS A 335 8.20 15.30 5.08
CA LYS A 335 8.88 16.43 4.43
C LYS A 335 8.15 17.76 4.57
N GLY A 336 6.85 17.74 4.88
CA GLY A 336 5.99 18.93 4.96
C GLY A 336 5.66 19.58 3.62
N ARG A 337 6.62 19.63 2.67
CA ARG A 337 6.45 20.15 1.31
C ARG A 337 7.04 19.17 0.30
N LEU A 338 6.19 18.74 -0.63
CA LEU A 338 6.54 17.81 -1.70
C LEU A 338 6.60 18.53 -3.04
N THR A 339 7.57 18.11 -3.86
CA THR A 339 7.59 18.40 -5.30
C THR A 339 6.47 17.65 -6.03
N ASP A 340 6.31 17.92 -7.33
CA ASP A 340 5.26 17.32 -8.12
C ASP A 340 5.45 15.81 -8.29
N GLU A 341 6.68 15.47 -8.56
CA GLU A 341 7.23 14.14 -8.73
C GLU A 341 7.13 13.32 -7.43
N GLU A 342 7.52 13.91 -6.30
CA GLU A 342 7.46 13.26 -4.98
C GLU A 342 6.02 12.94 -4.55
N ALA A 343 5.08 13.87 -4.73
CA ALA A 343 3.69 13.63 -4.40
C ALA A 343 3.06 12.60 -5.34
N SER A 344 3.40 12.64 -6.64
CA SER A 344 2.95 11.62 -7.59
C SER A 344 3.48 10.25 -7.20
N PHE A 345 4.79 10.12 -6.94
CA PHE A 345 5.38 8.85 -6.53
C PHE A 345 4.75 8.32 -5.24
N ALA A 346 4.61 9.17 -4.21
CA ALA A 346 3.98 8.77 -2.95
C ALA A 346 2.55 8.23 -3.15
N ALA A 347 1.73 8.90 -3.96
CA ALA A 347 0.37 8.47 -4.25
C ALA A 347 0.32 7.12 -5.01
N HIS A 348 1.16 6.95 -6.04
CA HIS A 348 1.21 5.69 -6.78
C HIS A 348 1.77 4.56 -5.90
N PHE A 349 2.83 4.84 -5.14
CA PHE A 349 3.41 3.89 -4.21
C PHE A 349 2.39 3.44 -3.15
N GLY A 350 1.58 4.34 -2.61
CA GLY A 350 0.51 3.97 -1.69
C GLY A 350 -0.62 3.14 -2.29
N ALA A 351 -0.98 3.36 -3.56
CA ALA A 351 -1.91 2.46 -4.24
C ALA A 351 -1.32 1.04 -4.38
N LEU A 352 -0.01 0.93 -4.66
CA LEU A 352 0.68 -0.36 -4.76
C LEU A 352 0.75 -1.11 -3.44
N THR A 353 1.03 -0.42 -2.33
CA THR A 353 1.05 -1.07 -1.01
C THR A 353 -0.34 -1.62 -0.65
N GLN A 354 -1.42 -0.91 -1.02
CA GLN A 354 -2.77 -1.43 -0.85
C GLN A 354 -3.03 -2.70 -1.71
N TYR A 355 -2.53 -2.75 -2.95
CA TYR A 355 -2.64 -3.94 -3.79
C TYR A 355 -1.92 -5.15 -3.18
N LEU A 356 -0.75 -4.92 -2.59
CA LEU A 356 0.02 -5.99 -1.93
C LEU A 356 -0.72 -6.55 -0.73
N ASN A 357 -1.34 -5.69 0.08
CA ASN A 357 -2.13 -6.10 1.23
C ASN A 357 -3.37 -6.90 0.77
N ASP A 358 -4.18 -6.31 -0.11
CA ASP A 358 -5.42 -6.93 -0.61
C ASP A 358 -5.16 -8.23 -1.40
N GLY A 359 -4.03 -8.32 -2.11
CA GLY A 359 -3.66 -9.48 -2.92
C GLY A 359 -3.23 -10.70 -2.10
N ARG A 360 -2.85 -10.50 -0.83
CA ARG A 360 -2.48 -11.59 0.10
C ARG A 360 -3.70 -12.10 0.87
N GLY A 361 -4.57 -11.19 1.29
CA GLY A 361 -5.74 -11.46 2.12
C GLY A 361 -6.96 -12.03 1.39
N LEU A 362 -6.82 -12.66 0.22
CA LEU A 362 -7.97 -12.96 -0.66
C LEU A 362 -9.12 -13.67 0.05
N LYS A 363 -8.80 -14.80 0.71
CA LYS A 363 -9.78 -15.66 1.38
C LYS A 363 -10.19 -15.10 2.73
N SER A 364 -9.22 -14.66 3.55
CA SER A 364 -9.48 -14.11 4.88
C SER A 364 -10.39 -12.89 4.82
N ASP A 365 -10.13 -11.94 3.91
CA ASP A 365 -10.92 -10.72 3.78
C ASP A 365 -12.36 -11.06 3.35
N LEU A 366 -12.50 -12.02 2.42
CA LEU A 366 -13.81 -12.45 1.93
C LEU A 366 -14.63 -13.16 3.04
N GLU A 367 -14.00 -14.03 3.83
CA GLU A 367 -14.58 -14.64 5.04
C GLU A 367 -14.96 -13.57 6.08
N GLU A 368 -14.19 -12.48 6.11
CA GLU A 368 -14.49 -11.33 6.95
C GLU A 368 -15.63 -10.45 6.43
N GLY A 369 -16.13 -10.72 5.22
CA GLY A 369 -17.16 -9.93 4.53
C GLY A 369 -16.63 -8.61 3.97
N GLN A 370 -15.30 -8.48 3.85
CA GLN A 370 -14.57 -7.39 3.25
C GLN A 370 -14.23 -7.72 1.79
N TYR A 371 -14.69 -6.90 0.88
CA TYR A 371 -14.49 -7.02 -0.56
C TYR A 371 -13.30 -6.14 -0.99
N THR A 372 -12.33 -6.78 -1.63
CA THR A 372 -11.22 -6.14 -2.31
C THR A 372 -11.35 -6.39 -3.81
N PRO A 373 -10.71 -5.59 -4.68
CA PRO A 373 -10.75 -5.88 -6.10
C PRO A 373 -10.26 -7.28 -6.46
N PHE A 374 -9.30 -7.80 -5.69
CA PHE A 374 -8.67 -9.09 -5.92
C PHE A 374 -9.57 -10.24 -5.50
N ASN A 375 -10.18 -10.20 -4.30
CA ASN A 375 -11.08 -11.28 -3.89
C ASN A 375 -12.37 -11.31 -4.72
N MET A 376 -12.87 -10.16 -5.17
CA MET A 376 -13.98 -10.09 -6.13
C MET A 376 -13.60 -10.75 -7.46
N ALA A 377 -12.42 -10.43 -7.99
CA ALA A 377 -11.92 -11.02 -9.23
C ALA A 377 -11.73 -12.54 -9.11
N MET A 378 -11.16 -13.01 -8.00
CA MET A 378 -11.03 -14.43 -7.67
C MET A 378 -12.40 -15.14 -7.71
N THR A 379 -13.46 -14.53 -7.16
CA THR A 379 -14.81 -15.14 -7.18
C THR A 379 -15.46 -15.15 -8.57
N TRP A 380 -15.04 -14.29 -9.49
CA TRP A 380 -15.49 -14.31 -10.90
C TRP A 380 -14.68 -15.26 -11.78
N GLY A 381 -13.57 -15.78 -11.26
CA GLY A 381 -12.76 -16.81 -11.89
C GLY A 381 -11.40 -16.33 -12.39
N PRO A 382 -10.56 -17.29 -12.85
CA PRO A 382 -9.15 -17.05 -13.12
C PRO A 382 -8.84 -15.93 -14.12
N ASP A 383 -9.59 -15.81 -15.22
CA ASP A 383 -9.37 -14.75 -16.22
C ASP A 383 -9.55 -13.34 -15.64
N CYS A 384 -10.50 -13.18 -14.71
CA CYS A 384 -10.74 -11.92 -14.01
C CYS A 384 -9.59 -11.61 -13.05
N MET A 385 -9.11 -12.62 -12.33
CA MET A 385 -7.99 -12.49 -11.40
C MET A 385 -6.69 -12.13 -12.12
N ASP A 386 -6.37 -12.82 -13.22
CA ASP A 386 -5.24 -12.51 -14.09
C ASP A 386 -5.29 -11.06 -14.58
N THR A 387 -6.48 -10.59 -14.95
CA THR A 387 -6.67 -9.21 -15.40
C THR A 387 -6.37 -8.21 -14.29
N VAL A 388 -6.97 -8.39 -13.11
CA VAL A 388 -6.79 -7.46 -11.98
C VAL A 388 -5.36 -7.45 -11.46
N MET A 389 -4.74 -8.62 -11.30
CA MET A 389 -3.32 -8.71 -10.94
C MET A 389 -2.42 -8.17 -12.06
N GLY A 390 -2.80 -8.40 -13.31
CA GLY A 390 -2.20 -7.81 -14.51
C GLY A 390 -2.08 -6.29 -14.43
N TYR A 391 -3.17 -5.64 -14.01
CA TYR A 391 -3.22 -4.20 -13.75
C TYR A 391 -2.31 -3.77 -12.59
N ALA A 392 -2.34 -4.50 -11.47
CA ALA A 392 -1.50 -4.21 -10.30
C ALA A 392 0.00 -4.27 -10.65
N LEU A 393 0.43 -5.30 -11.39
CA LEU A 393 1.79 -5.48 -11.89
C LEU A 393 2.18 -4.39 -12.90
N THR A 394 1.28 -4.02 -13.81
CA THR A 394 1.54 -2.92 -14.75
C THR A 394 1.73 -1.60 -14.01
N HIS A 395 0.86 -1.29 -13.06
CA HIS A 395 1.00 -0.11 -12.20
C HIS A 395 2.32 -0.17 -11.43
N PHE A 396 2.68 -1.33 -10.87
CA PHE A 396 3.94 -1.54 -10.17
C PHE A 396 5.14 -1.16 -11.04
N PHE A 397 5.24 -1.71 -12.25
CA PHE A 397 6.33 -1.38 -13.16
C PHE A 397 6.31 0.09 -13.59
N GLU A 398 5.14 0.67 -13.88
CA GLU A 398 5.04 2.09 -14.21
C GLU A 398 5.52 2.97 -13.04
N THR A 399 5.15 2.70 -11.79
CA THR A 399 5.55 3.51 -10.63
C THR A 399 7.07 3.61 -10.50
N PHE A 400 7.79 2.52 -10.73
CA PHE A 400 9.26 2.49 -10.57
C PHE A 400 10.03 2.82 -11.84
N SER A 401 9.39 2.87 -13.01
CA SER A 401 10.07 3.12 -14.29
C SER A 401 9.60 4.38 -15.04
N HIS A 402 8.56 5.06 -14.54
CA HIS A 402 8.07 6.30 -15.12
C HIS A 402 9.08 7.43 -14.94
N GLU A 403 9.28 8.23 -15.99
CA GLU A 403 10.31 9.27 -16.02
C GLU A 403 10.17 10.29 -14.88
N GLU A 404 8.95 10.72 -14.62
CA GLU A 404 8.60 11.66 -13.53
C GLU A 404 9.00 11.13 -12.15
N HIS A 405 8.91 9.83 -11.91
CA HIS A 405 9.28 9.26 -10.62
C HIS A 405 10.80 9.02 -10.55
N LEU A 406 11.41 8.61 -11.66
CA LEU A 406 12.85 8.44 -11.77
C LEU A 406 13.61 9.76 -11.61
N SER A 407 13.02 10.91 -11.96
CA SER A 407 13.65 12.21 -11.73
C SER A 407 13.90 12.53 -10.26
N ILE A 408 13.20 11.89 -9.31
CA ILE A 408 13.48 11.99 -7.87
C ILE A 408 14.90 11.48 -7.55
N CYS A 409 15.37 10.49 -8.32
CA CYS A 409 16.63 9.79 -8.08
C CYS A 409 17.73 10.12 -9.10
N ARG A 410 17.40 10.70 -10.26
CA ARG A 410 18.27 10.78 -11.45
C ARG A 410 19.67 11.37 -11.22
N GLN A 411 19.83 12.26 -10.25
CA GLN A 411 21.12 12.91 -9.92
C GLN A 411 21.78 12.38 -8.65
N ASN A 412 21.12 11.43 -7.96
CA ASN A 412 21.64 10.86 -6.73
C ASN A 412 21.72 9.33 -6.87
N PRO A 413 22.92 8.82 -7.15
CA PRO A 413 23.13 7.40 -7.35
C PRO A 413 22.75 6.54 -6.12
N LYS A 414 22.83 7.06 -4.88
CA LYS A 414 22.34 6.37 -3.67
C LYS A 414 20.82 6.25 -3.62
N LYS A 415 20.10 7.31 -4.01
CA LYS A 415 18.62 7.26 -4.11
C LYS A 415 18.17 6.27 -5.16
N LEU A 416 18.85 6.22 -6.29
CA LEU A 416 18.51 5.29 -7.35
C LEU A 416 18.72 3.84 -6.91
N ALA A 417 19.84 3.57 -6.24
CA ALA A 417 20.08 2.27 -5.61
C ALA A 417 18.99 1.89 -4.60
N PHE A 418 18.55 2.85 -3.79
CA PHE A 418 17.48 2.62 -2.82
C PHE A 418 16.13 2.39 -3.52
N MET A 419 15.80 3.15 -4.55
CA MET A 419 14.59 2.93 -5.38
C MET A 419 14.60 1.53 -6.01
N ALA A 420 15.76 1.08 -6.50
CA ALA A 420 15.98 -0.29 -6.99
C ALA A 420 15.77 -1.34 -5.90
N THR A 421 16.20 -1.05 -4.67
CA THR A 421 16.00 -1.91 -3.50
C THR A 421 14.52 -2.07 -3.20
N MET A 422 13.79 -0.95 -3.14
CA MET A 422 12.33 -0.93 -2.94
C MET A 422 11.62 -1.73 -4.03
N PHE A 423 11.96 -1.51 -5.30
CA PHE A 423 11.42 -2.28 -6.41
C PHE A 423 11.62 -3.78 -6.22
N SER A 424 12.85 -4.20 -5.91
CA SER A 424 13.18 -5.63 -5.74
C SER A 424 12.39 -6.26 -4.60
N PHE A 425 12.29 -5.56 -3.46
CA PHE A 425 11.53 -6.00 -2.30
C PHE A 425 10.05 -6.16 -2.64
N LEU A 426 9.46 -5.13 -3.23
CA LEU A 426 8.04 -5.08 -3.51
C LEU A 426 7.67 -6.01 -4.67
N SER A 427 8.57 -6.23 -5.64
CA SER A 427 8.37 -7.26 -6.68
C SER A 427 8.33 -8.65 -6.06
N PHE A 428 9.24 -8.95 -5.13
CA PHE A 428 9.21 -10.20 -4.39
C PHE A 428 7.88 -10.37 -3.64
N LYS A 429 7.43 -9.31 -2.95
CA LYS A 429 6.18 -9.33 -2.20
C LYS A 429 4.94 -9.45 -3.10
N LEU A 430 4.99 -8.92 -4.32
CA LEU A 430 3.92 -9.05 -5.31
C LEU A 430 3.85 -10.46 -5.89
N PHE A 431 4.99 -11.05 -6.24
CA PHE A 431 5.06 -12.44 -6.71
C PHE A 431 4.72 -13.44 -5.59
N GLU A 432 5.08 -13.14 -4.33
CA GLU A 432 4.67 -13.92 -3.16
C GLU A 432 3.14 -13.95 -3.05
N ALA A 433 2.43 -12.84 -3.31
CA ALA A 433 0.98 -12.81 -3.31
C ALA A 433 0.34 -13.69 -4.41
N VAL A 434 0.99 -13.80 -5.57
CA VAL A 434 0.59 -14.75 -6.63
C VAL A 434 0.89 -16.19 -6.21
N ALA A 435 2.09 -16.44 -5.66
CA ALA A 435 2.56 -17.76 -5.26
C ALA A 435 1.70 -18.41 -4.16
N ILE A 436 1.13 -17.63 -3.24
CA ILE A 436 0.29 -18.17 -2.18
C ILE A 436 -1.16 -18.41 -2.62
N ASN A 437 -1.56 -17.85 -3.77
CA ASN A 437 -2.92 -17.92 -4.32
C ASN A 437 -2.93 -18.50 -5.74
N GLN A 438 -2.01 -19.42 -6.08
CA GLN A 438 -1.86 -19.93 -7.46
C GLN A 438 -3.16 -20.48 -8.06
N GLU A 439 -4.02 -21.07 -7.24
CA GLU A 439 -5.32 -21.61 -7.63
C GLU A 439 -6.31 -20.56 -8.16
N ALA A 440 -6.07 -19.27 -7.87
CA ALA A 440 -6.91 -18.17 -8.31
C ALA A 440 -6.59 -17.71 -9.75
N PHE A 441 -5.50 -18.20 -10.37
CA PHE A 441 -4.99 -17.70 -11.65
C PHE A 441 -5.06 -18.76 -12.75
N THR A 442 -5.03 -18.32 -14.02
CA THR A 442 -4.89 -19.26 -15.13
C THR A 442 -3.46 -19.80 -15.22
N ARG A 443 -3.29 -20.98 -15.79
CA ARG A 443 -1.95 -21.55 -16.02
C ARG A 443 -1.09 -20.64 -16.90
N ALA A 444 -1.68 -20.04 -17.94
CA ALA A 444 -0.97 -19.14 -18.85
C ALA A 444 -0.45 -17.88 -18.16
N PHE A 445 -1.16 -17.37 -17.15
CA PHE A 445 -0.69 -16.25 -16.33
C PHE A 445 0.43 -16.69 -15.38
N LEU A 446 0.28 -17.82 -14.71
CA LEU A 446 1.32 -18.37 -13.83
C LEU A 446 2.61 -18.63 -14.59
N ASP A 447 2.55 -19.20 -15.79
CA ASP A 447 3.72 -19.43 -16.65
C ASP A 447 4.46 -18.12 -16.96
N LYS A 448 3.73 -17.02 -17.24
CA LYS A 448 4.34 -15.70 -17.46
C LYS A 448 4.95 -15.11 -16.19
N ILE A 449 4.31 -15.29 -15.04
CA ILE A 449 4.87 -14.85 -13.76
C ILE A 449 6.16 -15.64 -13.46
N GLU A 450 6.16 -16.95 -13.70
CA GLU A 450 7.32 -17.84 -13.54
C GLU A 450 8.52 -17.41 -14.41
N GLU A 451 8.28 -16.80 -15.57
CA GLU A 451 9.36 -16.28 -16.43
C GLU A 451 10.07 -15.05 -15.82
N ILE A 452 9.35 -14.21 -15.09
CA ILE A 452 9.85 -12.93 -14.55
C ILE A 452 10.10 -12.94 -13.04
N SER A 453 9.63 -13.98 -12.33
CA SER A 453 9.79 -14.12 -10.89
C SER A 453 11.25 -14.44 -10.52
N PRO A 454 11.81 -13.82 -9.45
CA PRO A 454 13.17 -14.10 -9.01
C PRO A 454 13.36 -15.53 -8.49
N LEU A 455 12.28 -16.21 -8.09
CA LEU A 455 12.27 -17.59 -7.60
C LEU A 455 11.07 -18.35 -8.19
N PRO A 456 11.13 -19.69 -8.29
CA PRO A 456 9.95 -20.52 -8.58
C PRO A 456 8.79 -20.21 -7.62
N LEU A 457 7.57 -20.13 -8.12
CA LEU A 457 6.39 -19.79 -7.33
C LEU A 457 6.16 -20.81 -6.22
N ASP A 458 6.35 -22.10 -6.50
CA ASP A 458 6.23 -23.15 -5.48
C ASP A 458 7.21 -22.96 -4.32
N LEU A 459 8.43 -22.51 -4.62
CA LEU A 459 9.42 -22.21 -3.59
C LEU A 459 9.02 -20.96 -2.79
N MET A 460 8.48 -19.93 -3.44
CA MET A 460 7.96 -18.74 -2.75
C MET A 460 6.76 -19.07 -1.85
N GLN A 461 5.88 -19.97 -2.28
CA GLN A 461 4.76 -20.46 -1.47
C GLN A 461 5.26 -21.25 -0.26
N ARG A 462 6.27 -22.10 -0.44
CA ARG A 462 6.90 -22.84 0.67
C ARG A 462 7.54 -21.89 1.69
N LEU A 463 8.28 -20.89 1.20
CA LEU A 463 8.88 -19.83 2.02
C LEU A 463 7.83 -19.12 2.89
N TRP A 464 6.74 -18.68 2.26
CA TRP A 464 5.65 -18.05 2.97
C TRP A 464 5.03 -19.00 4.00
N SER A 465 4.78 -20.25 3.63
CA SER A 465 4.19 -21.24 4.53
C SER A 465 5.04 -21.46 5.79
N MET A 466 6.36 -21.43 5.68
CA MET A 466 7.25 -21.56 6.85
C MET A 466 7.22 -20.32 7.74
N GLN A 467 7.22 -19.12 7.17
CA GLN A 467 7.14 -17.87 7.92
C GLN A 467 5.83 -17.72 8.72
N TYR A 468 4.73 -18.23 8.16
CA TYR A 468 3.38 -17.98 8.68
C TYR A 468 2.69 -19.21 9.30
N LYS A 469 3.28 -20.42 9.24
CA LYS A 469 2.79 -21.60 9.98
C LYS A 469 2.97 -21.49 11.49
N GLU A 470 3.85 -20.62 11.98
CA GLU A 470 4.06 -20.41 13.43
C GLU A 470 3.42 -19.12 13.97
N ASN A 471 3.15 -18.13 13.13
CA ASN A 471 2.57 -16.85 13.53
C ASN A 471 1.18 -16.67 12.92
N SER A 472 0.16 -17.17 13.62
CA SER A 472 -1.22 -16.75 13.35
C SER A 472 -1.35 -15.23 13.60
N ASN A 473 -1.44 -14.46 12.51
CA ASN A 473 -1.83 -13.04 12.43
C ASN A 473 -0.78 -11.93 12.65
N ALA A 474 0.46 -12.05 12.17
CA ALA A 474 1.35 -10.88 12.11
C ALA A 474 1.99 -10.67 10.73
N GLU A 475 1.61 -9.60 10.04
CA GLU A 475 2.35 -9.05 8.90
C GLU A 475 3.69 -8.50 9.40
N ILE A 476 4.79 -9.19 9.09
CA ILE A 476 6.14 -8.75 9.47
C ILE A 476 6.81 -8.13 8.23
N LEU A 477 7.12 -6.83 8.31
CA LEU A 477 8.03 -6.16 7.39
C LEU A 477 9.50 -6.43 7.78
N PRO A 478 10.45 -6.28 6.84
CA PRO A 478 11.88 -6.23 7.14
C PRO A 478 12.25 -5.41 8.37
N GLY A 479 13.00 -6.01 9.29
CA GLY A 479 13.65 -5.32 10.42
C GLY A 479 12.89 -5.33 11.75
N MET A 480 11.77 -6.05 11.84
CA MET A 480 10.90 -6.06 13.01
C MET A 480 10.98 -7.35 13.83
N HIS A 481 12.09 -7.52 14.55
CA HIS A 481 12.21 -8.52 15.60
C HIS A 481 12.56 -7.84 16.93
N SER A 482 11.78 -8.14 17.96
CA SER A 482 12.23 -8.01 19.34
C SER A 482 13.17 -9.16 19.63
N GLU A 483 14.32 -8.87 20.23
CA GLU A 483 15.16 -9.90 20.87
C GLU A 483 14.39 -10.69 21.92
#